data_AF-N1PJH4-F1
#
_entry.id   AF-N1PJH4-F1
#
_cell.length_a   1.000
_cell.length_b   1.000
_cell.length_c   1.000
_cell.angle_alpha   90.00
_cell.angle_beta   90.00
_cell.angle_gamma   90.00
#
_symmetry.space_group_name_H-M   'P 1'
#
loop_
_entity.id
_entity.type
_entity.pdbx_description
1 polymer ?
#
loop_
_entity_poly.entity_id
_entity_poly.type
_entity_poly.pdbx_seq_one_letter_code
_entity_poly.pdbx_strand_id
1 'polypeptide(L)'
;MSSQTSSGAPILGQFLIAINGFIAADNEAGITDYMVIEPPYSEMYNRLISELQQYYPKGSEDALEEKCRQALSHAREGVKGSPSWSQFIRLMAQYLSFLRDVDMDQSKYLETYGLLTELQRKANSALNHAQLGHLVLGTVVSCARAVCRLAIGLDKQPHLIAHLKSAQTEESGDGTEALTLPERAVEIIRSALSYCIADKSSKVRADGKIEGKQRGTYTLANTCLRIFFQCRKTRNATLVFQSIGSTTIPLSAYSKRERVTYLYYLGRFWFQNNHFPRARLALQQAYDECSAHDHSIRQRRYILVFLIASNLIVGRFPSETIFQRPEAQGLQQRFFPLMQAIRSGSIALFRQHMSLDSPHADWFLHFRILLQLKNRCEVLVWRSLVRKVWILNGTKYDPANAKNPITIDLDDLVIAFSALEKQARISEDQTYVDPDFDTAEDHVDEEELPDLDRIKSVIASLVDQGLLRGFIAHRQRKFSIMGVRVAGGDVLAAGFPRPWRVLEQKVRDEEGAREVPGWKQGAPGSMMTGGAIGGGKVVNLSGLRQIGQA
;
A
#
# COMPACT_ATOMS: atom_id res chain seq x y z
N MET A 1 36.72 52.52 29.61
CA MET A 1 36.87 52.93 28.20
C MET A 1 36.03 51.98 27.36
N SER A 2 35.07 52.59 26.71
CA SER A 2 33.96 52.02 25.94
C SER A 2 34.42 51.40 24.61
N SER A 3 33.49 50.68 23.98
CA SER A 3 33.47 50.17 22.59
C SER A 3 33.96 48.71 22.46
N GLN A 4 33.24 47.76 21.86
CA GLN A 4 32.17 47.84 20.87
C GLN A 4 31.10 46.76 21.11
N THR A 5 29.88 47.18 21.41
CA THR A 5 28.66 46.39 21.17
C THR A 5 28.38 46.43 19.67
N SER A 6 28.56 45.31 18.98
CA SER A 6 28.10 45.14 17.60
C SER A 6 26.56 45.08 17.60
N SER A 7 25.95 46.23 17.35
CA SER A 7 24.52 46.47 17.25
C SER A 7 23.93 45.89 15.95
N GLY A 8 23.68 44.59 15.93
CA GLY A 8 22.67 43.96 15.07
C GLY A 8 21.54 43.45 15.97
N ALA A 9 20.27 43.66 15.59
CA ALA A 9 19.16 43.12 16.37
C ALA A 9 19.32 41.60 16.57
N PRO A 10 19.00 41.03 17.74
CA PRO A 10 19.11 39.59 17.99
C PRO A 10 18.41 38.79 16.89
N ILE A 11 19.07 37.77 16.35
CA ILE A 11 18.62 37.02 15.17
C ILE A 11 17.32 36.29 15.50
N LEU A 12 17.19 35.79 16.74
CA LEU A 12 15.93 35.23 17.24
C LEU A 12 14.77 36.23 17.15
N GLY A 13 15.02 37.49 17.49
CA GLY A 13 14.03 38.55 17.37
C GLY A 13 13.61 38.79 15.92
N GLN A 14 14.59 38.88 15.01
CA GLN A 14 14.33 39.05 13.57
C GLN A 14 13.53 37.88 12.99
N PHE A 15 13.88 36.65 13.38
CA PHE A 15 13.18 35.43 12.99
C PHE A 15 11.71 35.46 13.43
N LEU A 16 11.45 35.76 14.70
CA LEU A 16 10.08 35.81 15.23
C LEU A 16 9.25 36.95 14.61
N ILE A 17 9.87 38.10 14.32
CA ILE A 17 9.21 39.22 13.63
C ILE A 17 8.79 38.79 12.22
N ALA A 18 9.66 38.08 11.48
CA ALA A 18 9.34 37.57 10.15
C ALA A 18 8.16 36.58 10.19
N ILE A 19 8.19 35.63 11.14
CA ILE A 19 7.08 34.68 11.35
C ILE A 19 5.77 35.43 11.66
N ASN A 20 5.81 36.43 12.56
CA ASN A 20 4.63 37.23 12.90
C ASN A 20 4.07 37.95 11.66
N GLY A 21 4.95 38.50 10.80
CA GLY A 21 4.58 39.12 9.54
C GLY A 21 3.92 38.15 8.56
N PHE A 22 4.39 36.91 8.47
CA PHE A 22 3.76 35.89 7.61
C PHE A 22 2.36 35.51 8.10
N ILE A 23 2.14 35.45 9.42
CA ILE A 23 0.80 35.19 9.99
C ILE A 23 -0.15 36.34 9.61
N ALA A 24 0.28 37.59 9.72
CA ALA A 24 -0.52 38.75 9.34
C ALA A 24 -0.88 38.76 7.85
N ALA A 25 0.07 38.34 7.01
CA ALA A 25 -0.06 38.30 5.55
C ALA A 25 -0.78 37.05 5.02
N ASP A 26 -1.19 36.11 5.88
CA ASP A 26 -1.75 34.80 5.48
C ASP A 26 -0.80 34.01 4.54
N ASN A 27 0.51 34.10 4.79
CA ASN A 27 1.56 33.53 3.94
C ASN A 27 2.09 32.19 4.46
N GLU A 28 1.44 31.09 4.06
CA GLU A 28 1.89 29.73 4.39
C GLU A 28 3.27 29.38 3.83
N ALA A 29 3.55 29.77 2.58
CA ALA A 29 4.81 29.41 1.92
C ALA A 29 6.00 30.01 2.68
N GLY A 30 5.87 31.28 3.10
CA GLY A 30 6.86 31.95 3.93
C GLY A 30 7.12 31.24 5.26
N ILE A 31 6.07 30.80 5.97
CA ILE A 31 6.22 30.02 7.21
C ILE A 31 6.92 28.69 6.93
N THR A 32 6.52 27.99 5.88
CA THR A 32 7.11 26.68 5.54
C THR A 32 8.59 26.80 5.19
N ASP A 33 8.97 27.82 4.42
CA ASP A 33 10.35 28.06 3.99
C ASP A 33 11.25 28.54 5.15
N TYR A 34 10.68 29.26 6.13
CA TYR A 34 11.39 29.66 7.35
C TYR A 34 11.45 28.56 8.43
N MET A 35 10.61 27.52 8.32
CA MET A 35 10.63 26.38 9.23
C MET A 35 11.43 25.22 8.66
N VAL A 36 12.74 25.45 8.48
CA VAL A 36 13.68 24.44 7.99
C VAL A 36 13.94 23.38 9.05
N ILE A 37 13.52 22.14 8.75
CA ILE A 37 13.67 21.01 9.67
C ILE A 37 14.95 20.23 9.42
N GLU A 38 15.40 20.15 8.16
CA GLU A 38 16.51 19.31 7.75
C GLU A 38 17.74 20.14 7.34
N PRO A 39 18.96 19.69 7.71
CA PRO A 39 20.20 20.31 7.28
C PRO A 39 20.51 20.00 5.80
N PRO A 40 21.47 20.74 5.17
CA PRO A 40 22.36 21.72 5.77
C PRO A 40 21.68 23.04 6.14
N TYR A 41 21.94 23.52 7.35
CA TYR A 41 21.45 24.82 7.82
C TYR A 41 22.29 25.95 7.23
N SER A 42 21.61 27.00 6.78
CA SER A 42 22.29 28.21 6.30
C SER A 42 22.99 28.94 7.45
N GLU A 43 23.89 29.87 7.11
CA GLU A 43 24.63 30.65 8.10
C GLU A 43 23.71 31.38 9.10
N MET A 44 22.55 31.86 8.63
CA MET A 44 21.56 32.50 9.49
C MET A 44 21.03 31.55 10.57
N TYR A 45 20.69 30.30 10.21
CA TYR A 45 20.24 29.30 11.16
C TYR A 45 21.36 28.85 12.10
N ASN A 46 22.61 28.73 11.63
CA ASN A 46 23.72 28.38 12.51
C ASN A 46 23.95 29.46 13.58
N ARG A 47 23.87 30.74 13.22
CA ARG A 47 23.93 31.83 14.20
C ARG A 47 22.73 31.83 15.15
N LEU A 48 21.52 31.55 14.65
CA LEU A 48 20.32 31.39 15.48
C LEU A 48 20.49 30.26 16.50
N ILE A 49 21.04 29.12 16.08
CA ILE A 49 21.33 27.98 16.96
C ILE A 49 22.32 28.38 18.05
N SER A 50 23.41 29.08 17.70
CA SER A 50 24.38 29.57 18.70
C SER A 50 23.75 30.55 19.69
N GLU A 51 22.91 31.48 19.21
CA GLU A 51 22.18 32.41 20.07
C GLU A 51 21.23 31.67 21.03
N LEU A 52 20.49 30.68 20.54
CA LEU A 52 19.61 29.83 21.36
C LEU A 52 20.39 29.05 22.42
N GLN A 53 21.54 28.47 22.06
CA GLN A 53 22.38 27.72 23.01
C GLN A 53 22.96 28.62 24.11
N GLN A 54 23.25 29.89 23.80
CA GLN A 54 23.82 30.84 24.75
C GLN A 54 22.77 31.45 25.69
N TYR A 55 21.62 31.88 25.16
CA TYR A 55 20.62 32.65 25.92
C TYR A 55 19.44 31.79 26.41
N TYR A 56 19.19 30.65 25.80
CA TYR A 56 18.09 29.74 26.12
C TYR A 56 18.55 28.27 26.21
N PRO A 57 19.45 27.93 27.16
CA PRO A 57 19.98 26.57 27.32
C PRO A 57 18.88 25.55 27.69
N LYS A 58 19.17 24.25 27.54
CA LYS A 58 18.25 23.17 27.95
C LYS A 58 17.73 23.40 29.38
N GLY A 59 16.41 23.36 29.55
CA GLY A 59 15.74 23.69 30.82
C GLY A 59 15.12 25.10 30.89
N SER A 60 15.35 25.95 29.88
CA SER A 60 14.75 27.29 29.78
C SER A 60 13.55 27.35 28.82
N GLU A 61 12.82 26.25 28.64
CA GLU A 61 11.73 26.15 27.66
C GLU A 61 10.60 27.15 27.93
N ASP A 62 10.25 27.39 29.21
CA ASP A 62 9.22 28.36 29.60
C ASP A 62 9.62 29.79 29.23
N ALA A 63 10.89 30.16 29.43
CA ALA A 63 11.41 31.48 29.07
C ALA A 63 11.41 31.68 27.54
N LEU A 64 11.66 30.62 26.78
CA LEU A 64 11.62 30.63 25.32
C LEU A 64 10.17 30.74 24.80
N GLU A 65 9.22 30.03 25.42
CA GLU A 65 7.80 30.17 25.11
C GLU A 65 7.31 31.58 25.38
N GLU A 66 7.68 32.17 26.52
CA GLU A 66 7.29 33.54 26.86
C GLU A 66 7.89 34.56 25.88
N LYS A 67 9.14 34.35 25.44
CA LYS A 67 9.74 35.17 24.37
C LYS A 67 8.95 35.07 23.06
N CYS A 68 8.56 33.87 22.66
CA CYS A 68 7.71 33.65 21.49
C CYS A 68 6.35 34.33 21.64
N ARG A 69 5.75 34.25 22.83
CA ARG A 69 4.46 34.87 23.14
C ARG A 69 4.48 36.39 23.04
N GLN A 70 5.58 37.01 23.45
CA GLN A 70 5.76 38.46 23.36
C GLN A 70 5.96 38.93 21.92
N ALA A 71 6.69 38.16 21.09
CA ALA A 71 6.99 38.53 19.72
C ALA A 71 5.86 38.22 18.71
N LEU A 72 5.09 37.16 18.95
CA LEU A 72 4.04 36.68 18.04
C LEU A 72 2.67 37.28 18.40
N SER A 73 2.55 38.61 18.35
CA SER A 73 1.32 39.33 18.69
C SER A 73 0.10 38.84 17.91
N HIS A 74 0.26 38.55 16.61
CA HIS A 74 -0.84 38.08 15.75
C HIS A 74 -1.31 36.67 16.11
N ALA A 75 -0.42 35.79 16.59
CA ALA A 75 -0.82 34.51 17.13
C ALA A 75 -1.49 34.64 18.50
N ARG A 76 -1.03 35.59 19.34
CA ARG A 76 -1.57 35.82 20.69
C ARG A 76 -2.97 36.43 20.67
N GLU A 77 -3.19 37.43 19.84
CA GLU A 77 -4.43 38.21 19.79
C GLU A 77 -5.41 37.70 18.72
N GLY A 78 -4.91 36.92 17.76
CA GLY A 78 -5.64 36.52 16.57
C GLY A 78 -5.49 37.54 15.43
N VAL A 79 -5.92 37.14 14.24
CA VAL A 79 -5.86 37.96 13.01
C VAL A 79 -7.25 38.09 12.43
N LYS A 80 -7.66 39.32 12.11
CA LYS A 80 -8.94 39.61 11.42
C LYS A 80 -10.16 38.95 12.10
N GLY A 81 -10.20 38.97 13.43
CA GLY A 81 -11.29 38.39 14.23
C GLY A 81 -11.18 36.88 14.47
N SER A 82 -10.08 36.25 14.08
CA SER A 82 -9.80 34.86 14.47
C SER A 82 -9.54 34.74 15.98
N PRO A 83 -9.82 33.57 16.59
CA PRO A 83 -9.38 33.31 17.96
C PRO A 83 -7.85 33.29 18.06
N SER A 84 -7.36 33.33 19.30
CA SER A 84 -5.94 33.23 19.58
C SER A 84 -5.40 31.84 19.23
N TRP A 85 -4.17 31.82 18.72
CA TRP A 85 -3.48 30.64 18.23
C TRP A 85 -2.34 30.23 19.17
N SER A 86 -2.67 30.03 20.46
CA SER A 86 -1.69 29.67 21.50
C SER A 86 -0.88 28.40 21.19
N GLN A 87 -1.48 27.43 20.50
CA GLN A 87 -0.79 26.21 20.08
C GLN A 87 0.33 26.46 19.07
N PHE A 88 0.23 27.53 18.26
CA PHE A 88 1.31 27.94 17.37
C PHE A 88 2.50 28.52 18.12
N ILE A 89 2.25 29.27 19.19
CA ILE A 89 3.31 29.82 20.06
C ILE A 89 4.12 28.66 20.68
N ARG A 90 3.41 27.63 21.18
CA ARG A 90 4.03 26.38 21.68
C ARG A 90 4.79 25.63 20.60
N LEU A 91 4.28 25.60 19.36
CA LEU A 91 5.00 25.04 18.22
C LEU A 91 6.30 25.81 17.93
N MET A 92 6.28 27.14 17.97
CA MET A 92 7.49 27.95 17.75
C MET A 92 8.55 27.71 18.82
N ALA A 93 8.14 27.67 20.10
CA ALA A 93 9.05 27.33 21.19
C ALA A 93 9.66 25.94 20.98
N GLN A 94 8.84 24.93 20.65
CA GLN A 94 9.32 23.57 20.38
C GLN A 94 10.24 23.49 19.16
N TYR A 95 9.97 24.25 18.10
CA TYR A 95 10.82 24.31 16.90
C TYR A 95 12.19 24.91 17.22
N LEU A 96 12.24 25.99 17.99
CA LEU A 96 13.49 26.60 18.42
C LEU A 96 14.28 25.67 19.36
N SER A 97 13.60 25.00 20.30
CA SER A 97 14.23 23.95 21.11
C SER A 97 14.75 22.79 20.25
N PHE A 98 14.01 22.39 19.21
CA PHE A 98 14.47 21.38 18.25
C PHE A 98 15.75 21.84 17.53
N LEU A 99 15.80 23.07 17.00
CA LEU A 99 17.00 23.59 16.34
C LEU A 99 18.21 23.67 17.28
N ARG A 100 17.97 24.02 18.56
CA ARG A 100 19.01 24.07 19.60
C ARG A 100 19.62 22.69 19.90
N ASP A 101 18.77 21.66 19.91
CA ASP A 101 19.07 20.34 20.46
C ASP A 101 19.32 19.25 19.39
N VAL A 102 19.00 19.53 18.13
CA VAL A 102 19.17 18.56 17.03
C VAL A 102 20.64 18.25 16.81
N ASP A 103 20.96 16.96 16.80
CA ASP A 103 22.30 16.46 16.53
C ASP A 103 22.29 15.57 15.28
N MET A 104 23.38 15.66 14.51
CA MET A 104 23.59 14.95 13.25
C MET A 104 24.36 13.64 13.42
N ASP A 105 24.86 13.38 14.62
CA ASP A 105 25.55 12.14 14.94
C ASP A 105 24.62 10.94 14.86
N GLN A 106 25.07 9.89 14.17
CA GLN A 106 24.32 8.63 14.01
C GLN A 106 23.97 7.97 15.35
N SER A 107 24.83 8.14 16.36
CA SER A 107 24.61 7.62 17.71
C SER A 107 23.40 8.26 18.41
N LYS A 108 22.99 9.47 17.99
CA LYS A 108 21.88 10.23 18.57
C LYS A 108 20.62 10.26 17.71
N TYR A 109 20.55 9.46 16.65
CA TYR A 109 19.36 9.40 15.78
C TYR A 109 18.07 9.06 16.52
N LEU A 110 18.15 8.31 17.62
CA LEU A 110 16.99 8.02 18.45
C LEU A 110 16.49 9.25 19.21
N GLU A 111 17.41 10.05 19.76
CA GLU A 111 17.07 11.32 20.42
C GLU A 111 16.48 12.30 19.40
N THR A 112 17.12 12.44 18.23
CA THR A 112 16.62 13.27 17.13
C THR A 112 15.23 12.83 16.66
N TYR A 113 14.97 11.52 16.61
CA TYR A 113 13.64 10.99 16.34
C TYR A 113 12.62 11.39 17.42
N GLY A 114 13.01 11.33 18.71
CA GLY A 114 12.18 11.81 19.82
C GLY A 114 11.82 13.29 19.70
N LEU A 115 12.82 14.14 19.43
CA LEU A 115 12.62 15.59 19.24
C LEU A 115 11.71 15.90 18.06
N LEU A 116 11.90 15.24 16.91
CA LEU A 116 11.04 15.41 15.74
C LEU A 116 9.61 14.91 15.97
N THR A 117 9.47 13.84 16.74
CA THR A 117 8.16 13.29 17.09
C THR A 117 7.38 14.26 17.98
N GLU A 118 8.04 14.91 18.94
CA GLU A 118 7.40 15.96 19.76
C GLU A 118 7.10 17.21 18.94
N LEU A 119 8.02 17.63 18.06
CA LEU A 119 7.78 18.72 17.12
C LEU A 119 6.55 18.46 16.24
N GLN A 120 6.42 17.25 15.70
CA GLN A 120 5.24 16.82 14.93
C GLN A 120 3.96 16.90 15.77
N ARG A 121 3.99 16.49 17.04
CA ARG A 121 2.81 16.58 17.94
C ARG A 121 2.37 18.02 18.13
N LYS A 122 3.29 18.95 18.44
CA LYS A 122 2.96 20.39 18.56
C LYS A 122 2.46 20.96 17.23
N ALA A 123 3.03 20.53 16.11
CA ALA A 123 2.61 20.98 14.79
C ALA A 123 1.17 20.53 14.47
N ASN A 124 0.82 19.30 14.84
CA ASN A 124 -0.55 18.80 14.74
C ASN A 124 -1.53 19.60 15.60
N SER A 125 -1.15 19.95 16.83
CA SER A 125 -1.97 20.79 17.72
C SER A 125 -2.20 22.19 17.14
N ALA A 126 -1.18 22.79 16.52
CA ALA A 126 -1.33 24.06 15.82
C ALA A 126 -2.26 23.95 14.59
N LEU A 127 -2.14 22.88 13.80
CA LEU A 127 -2.99 22.61 12.63
C LEU A 127 -4.49 22.48 12.97
N ASN A 128 -4.82 22.04 14.18
CA ASN A 128 -6.21 21.89 14.61
C ASN A 128 -6.99 23.23 14.67
N HIS A 129 -6.28 24.37 14.66
CA HIS A 129 -6.93 25.67 14.64
C HIS A 129 -7.87 25.82 13.43
N ALA A 130 -9.07 26.36 13.67
CA ALA A 130 -10.15 26.35 12.68
C ALA A 130 -9.86 27.25 11.47
N GLN A 131 -9.33 28.47 11.71
CA GLN A 131 -9.13 29.47 10.66
C GLN A 131 -7.67 29.56 10.20
N LEU A 132 -6.71 29.77 11.12
CA LEU A 132 -5.28 29.90 10.80
C LEU A 132 -4.52 28.58 10.61
N GLY A 133 -5.14 27.43 10.88
CA GLY A 133 -4.43 26.14 10.90
C GLY A 133 -3.82 25.73 9.54
N HIS A 134 -4.35 26.21 8.41
CA HIS A 134 -3.79 25.92 7.09
C HIS A 134 -2.38 26.49 6.91
N LEU A 135 -2.01 27.55 7.64
CA LEU A 135 -0.70 28.20 7.54
C LEU A 135 0.47 27.31 7.97
N VAL A 136 0.25 26.32 8.84
CA VAL A 136 1.29 25.37 9.28
C VAL A 136 1.28 24.07 8.48
N LEU A 137 0.40 23.91 7.49
CA LEU A 137 0.25 22.63 6.82
C LEU A 137 1.53 22.20 6.08
N GLY A 138 2.22 23.14 5.41
CA GLY A 138 3.52 22.87 4.78
C GLY A 138 4.58 22.40 5.78
N THR A 139 4.65 23.02 6.97
CA THR A 139 5.52 22.59 8.07
C THR A 139 5.16 21.20 8.58
N VAL A 140 3.88 20.92 8.84
CA VAL A 140 3.38 19.61 9.30
C VAL A 140 3.77 18.50 8.31
N VAL A 141 3.63 18.77 7.01
CA VAL A 141 4.01 17.83 5.95
C VAL A 141 5.52 17.63 5.90
N SER A 142 6.31 18.68 6.08
CA SER A 142 7.77 18.61 6.09
C SER A 142 8.28 17.82 7.31
N CYS A 143 7.72 18.06 8.50
CA CYS A 143 7.99 17.28 9.70
C CYS A 143 7.64 15.80 9.46
N ALA A 144 6.47 15.52 8.88
CA ALA A 144 6.01 14.14 8.66
C ALA A 144 6.96 13.38 7.71
N ARG A 145 7.54 14.06 6.71
CA ARG A 145 8.55 13.48 5.82
C ARG A 145 9.86 13.17 6.53
N ALA A 146 10.33 14.07 7.42
CA ALA A 146 11.51 13.85 8.23
C ALA A 146 11.32 12.67 9.21
N VAL A 147 10.20 12.67 9.95
CA VAL A 147 9.79 11.56 10.84
C VAL A 147 9.71 10.25 10.05
N CYS A 148 9.12 10.24 8.85
CA CYS A 148 9.04 9.06 8.00
C CYS A 148 10.42 8.51 7.62
N ARG A 149 11.37 9.38 7.23
CA ARG A 149 12.73 8.96 6.87
C ARG A 149 13.45 8.33 8.06
N LEU A 150 13.41 8.96 9.22
CA LEU A 150 14.06 8.45 10.43
C LEU A 150 13.39 7.18 10.96
N ALA A 151 12.06 7.11 10.98
CA ALA A 151 11.35 5.91 11.40
C ALA A 151 11.75 4.69 10.55
N ILE A 152 11.82 4.87 9.23
CA ILE A 152 12.26 3.81 8.30
C ILE A 152 13.76 3.50 8.45
N GLY A 153 14.58 4.52 8.70
CA GLY A 153 16.03 4.36 8.90
C GLY A 153 16.35 3.57 10.16
N LEU A 154 15.76 3.97 11.29
CA LEU A 154 15.91 3.30 12.58
C LEU A 154 15.38 1.86 12.53
N ASP A 155 14.22 1.61 11.91
CA ASP A 155 13.66 0.26 11.77
C ASP A 155 14.59 -0.71 11.02
N LYS A 156 15.40 -0.20 10.07
CA LYS A 156 16.42 -0.97 9.36
C LYS A 156 17.70 -1.19 10.18
N GLN A 157 17.86 -0.49 11.29
CA GLN A 157 19.02 -0.54 12.18
C GLN A 157 18.60 -1.03 13.58
N PRO A 158 18.27 -2.33 13.73
CA PRO A 158 17.71 -2.86 14.98
C PRO A 158 18.65 -2.72 16.19
N HIS A 159 19.96 -2.62 15.97
CA HIS A 159 20.96 -2.42 17.04
C HIS A 159 20.76 -1.08 17.78
N LEU A 160 20.31 -0.02 17.10
CA LEU A 160 20.05 1.28 17.73
C LEU A 160 18.75 1.30 18.54
N ILE A 161 17.84 0.34 18.32
CA ILE A 161 16.53 0.26 18.98
C ILE A 161 16.51 -0.84 20.06
N ALA A 162 17.55 -1.67 20.16
CA ALA A 162 17.59 -2.83 21.06
C ALA A 162 17.29 -2.45 22.52
N HIS A 163 17.88 -1.36 23.02
CA HIS A 163 17.69 -0.84 24.37
C HIS A 163 16.25 -0.35 24.66
N LEU A 164 15.51 0.08 23.64
CA LEU A 164 14.10 0.46 23.79
C LEU A 164 13.19 -0.76 23.85
N LYS A 165 13.52 -1.83 23.13
CA LYS A 165 12.75 -3.08 23.17
C LYS A 165 12.88 -3.75 24.54
N SER A 166 14.08 -3.75 25.14
CA SER A 166 14.27 -4.28 26.49
C SER A 166 13.49 -3.48 27.53
N ALA A 167 13.55 -2.13 27.48
CA ALA A 167 12.81 -1.28 28.41
C ALA A 167 11.28 -1.39 28.29
N GLN A 168 10.74 -1.52 27.05
CA GLN A 168 9.30 -1.65 26.84
C GLN A 168 8.71 -2.99 27.27
N THR A 169 9.54 -4.05 27.29
CA THR A 169 9.12 -5.39 27.73
C THR A 169 8.93 -5.44 29.26
N GLU A 170 9.63 -4.58 30.01
CA GLU A 170 9.51 -4.50 31.47
C GLU A 170 8.32 -3.64 31.95
N GLU A 171 7.92 -2.62 31.19
CA GLU A 171 6.81 -1.71 31.55
C GLU A 171 5.41 -2.22 31.16
N SER A 172 5.31 -3.13 30.18
CA SER A 172 4.03 -3.61 29.64
C SER A 172 3.51 -4.83 30.41
N GLY A 173 3.15 -4.64 31.68
CA GLY A 173 2.55 -5.67 32.55
C GLY A 173 1.09 -6.03 32.24
N ASP A 174 0.50 -5.41 31.22
CA ASP A 174 -0.85 -5.64 30.74
C ASP A 174 -0.75 -6.01 29.25
N GLY A 175 -1.29 -7.16 28.84
CA GLY A 175 -1.00 -7.90 27.60
C GLY A 175 -1.24 -7.20 26.25
N THR A 176 -1.32 -5.87 26.22
CA THR A 176 -1.19 -5.03 25.02
C THR A 176 0.28 -4.91 24.60
N GLU A 177 0.62 -5.47 23.43
CA GLU A 177 1.92 -5.23 22.80
C GLU A 177 2.18 -3.72 22.64
N ALA A 178 3.30 -3.24 23.19
CA ALA A 178 3.73 -1.87 23.02
C ALA A 178 3.88 -1.51 21.53
N LEU A 179 3.33 -0.36 21.12
CA LEU A 179 3.43 0.11 19.75
C LEU A 179 4.89 0.25 19.32
N THR A 180 5.24 -0.37 18.20
CA THR A 180 6.58 -0.23 17.63
C THR A 180 6.87 1.21 17.20
N LEU A 181 8.15 1.57 17.10
CA LEU A 181 8.55 2.92 16.69
C LEU A 181 7.86 3.41 15.40
N PRO A 182 7.79 2.60 14.30
CA PRO A 182 7.04 2.98 13.10
C PRO A 182 5.53 3.15 13.32
N GLU A 183 4.91 2.35 14.18
CA GLU A 183 3.48 2.46 14.51
C GLU A 183 3.19 3.76 15.27
N ARG A 184 4.04 4.12 16.23
CA ARG A 184 3.97 5.41 16.95
C ARG A 184 4.13 6.60 16.01
N ALA A 185 5.07 6.53 15.05
CA ALA A 185 5.23 7.56 14.03
C ALA A 185 3.94 7.76 13.22
N VAL A 186 3.34 6.66 12.76
CA VAL A 186 2.12 6.71 11.96
C VAL A 186 0.93 7.20 12.79
N GLU A 187 0.80 6.79 14.05
CA GLU A 187 -0.28 7.28 14.92
C GLU A 187 -0.28 8.81 15.02
N ILE A 188 0.90 9.41 15.19
CA ILE A 188 1.05 10.85 15.29
C ILE A 188 0.74 11.52 13.95
N ILE A 189 1.26 11.02 12.83
CA ILE A 189 0.97 11.59 11.50
C ILE A 189 -0.52 11.42 11.15
N ARG A 190 -1.15 10.33 11.58
CA ARG A 190 -2.58 10.08 11.38
C ARG A 190 -3.45 11.08 12.14
N SER A 191 -3.03 11.57 13.30
CA SER A 191 -3.75 12.66 13.99
C SER A 191 -3.85 13.92 13.13
N ALA A 192 -2.77 14.31 12.44
CA ALA A 192 -2.82 15.40 11.45
C ALA A 192 -3.73 15.08 10.28
N LEU A 193 -3.68 13.85 9.76
CA LEU A 193 -4.58 13.39 8.69
C LEU A 193 -6.05 13.54 9.11
N SER A 194 -6.41 13.16 10.34
CA SER A 194 -7.76 13.31 10.88
C SER A 194 -8.19 14.78 10.95
N TYR A 195 -7.31 15.69 11.36
CA TYR A 195 -7.61 17.13 11.35
C TYR A 195 -7.81 17.69 9.93
N CYS A 196 -7.02 17.23 8.96
CA CYS A 196 -7.24 17.56 7.56
C CYS A 196 -8.60 17.07 7.07
N ILE A 197 -8.96 15.81 7.34
CA ILE A 197 -10.22 15.21 6.88
C ILE A 197 -11.44 15.90 7.50
N ALA A 198 -11.38 16.21 8.80
CA ALA A 198 -12.47 16.84 9.54
C ALA A 198 -12.73 18.31 9.14
N ASP A 199 -11.82 18.93 8.40
CA ASP A 199 -11.95 20.31 7.97
C ASP A 199 -13.05 20.51 6.92
N LYS A 200 -14.19 21.03 7.35
CA LYS A 200 -15.33 21.34 6.48
C LYS A 200 -15.19 22.67 5.73
N SER A 201 -14.18 23.48 6.08
CA SER A 201 -13.97 24.79 5.45
C SER A 201 -13.27 24.71 4.10
N SER A 202 -12.59 23.59 3.83
CA SER A 202 -11.87 23.34 2.59
C SER A 202 -12.82 23.32 1.38
N LYS A 203 -12.48 24.08 0.34
CA LYS A 203 -13.22 24.14 -0.93
C LYS A 203 -12.31 23.75 -2.09
N VAL A 204 -12.92 23.23 -3.15
CA VAL A 204 -12.25 23.07 -4.45
C VAL A 204 -12.46 24.36 -5.22
N ARG A 205 -11.37 25.06 -5.55
CA ARG A 205 -11.38 26.27 -6.38
C ARG A 205 -11.86 25.94 -7.80
N ALA A 206 -12.25 26.99 -8.54
CA ALA A 206 -12.63 26.89 -9.95
C ALA A 206 -11.51 26.34 -10.84
N ASP A 207 -10.24 26.49 -10.44
CA ASP A 207 -9.06 25.92 -11.11
C ASP A 207 -8.82 24.43 -10.80
N GLY A 208 -9.69 23.82 -9.98
CA GLY A 208 -9.59 22.42 -9.54
C GLY A 208 -8.63 22.18 -8.37
N LYS A 209 -8.01 23.23 -7.80
CA LYS A 209 -7.12 23.09 -6.64
C LYS A 209 -7.89 23.15 -5.32
N ILE A 210 -7.40 22.41 -4.34
CA ILE A 210 -8.00 22.34 -3.01
C ILE A 210 -7.39 23.44 -2.13
N GLU A 211 -8.25 24.26 -1.53
CA GLU A 211 -7.88 25.20 -0.46
C GLU A 211 -8.04 24.56 0.92
N GLY A 212 -7.37 25.17 1.91
CA GLY A 212 -7.51 24.78 3.31
C GLY A 212 -6.72 23.53 3.67
N LYS A 213 -7.10 22.88 4.77
CA LYS A 213 -6.31 21.80 5.36
C LYS A 213 -6.44 20.50 4.57
N GLN A 214 -7.53 20.30 3.83
CA GLN A 214 -7.76 19.06 3.08
C GLN A 214 -6.75 18.84 1.95
N ARG A 215 -6.03 19.86 1.46
CA ARG A 215 -4.96 19.67 0.45
C ARG A 215 -3.84 18.73 0.94
N GLY A 216 -3.62 18.63 2.26
CA GLY A 216 -2.59 17.79 2.87
C GLY A 216 -2.98 16.32 3.01
N THR A 217 -4.26 15.98 2.84
CA THR A 217 -4.84 14.67 3.15
C THR A 217 -4.06 13.51 2.53
N TYR A 218 -3.92 13.49 1.19
CA TYR A 218 -3.22 12.38 0.54
C TYR A 218 -1.71 12.39 0.75
N THR A 219 -1.10 13.57 0.95
CA THR A 219 0.33 13.66 1.27
C THR A 219 0.64 12.98 2.60
N LEU A 220 -0.18 13.24 3.63
CA LEU A 220 -0.04 12.61 4.95
C LEU A 220 -0.40 11.13 4.89
N ALA A 221 -1.49 10.75 4.21
CA ALA A 221 -1.87 9.35 4.03
C ALA A 221 -0.78 8.53 3.31
N ASN A 222 -0.20 9.06 2.22
CA ASN A 222 0.89 8.42 1.49
C ASN A 222 2.16 8.30 2.34
N THR A 223 2.40 9.25 3.25
CA THR A 223 3.50 9.18 4.21
C THR A 223 3.28 8.05 5.22
N CYS A 224 2.07 7.93 5.79
CA CYS A 224 1.71 6.82 6.67
C CYS A 224 1.84 5.46 5.97
N LEU A 225 1.28 5.34 4.76
CA LEU A 225 1.37 4.11 3.96
C LEU A 225 2.82 3.75 3.68
N ARG A 226 3.67 4.72 3.33
CA ARG A 226 5.10 4.48 3.10
C ARG A 226 5.78 3.87 4.33
N ILE A 227 5.50 4.37 5.54
CA ILE A 227 6.06 3.82 6.78
C ILE A 227 5.60 2.35 6.95
N PHE A 228 4.29 2.08 6.89
CA PHE A 228 3.76 0.73 7.07
C PHE A 228 4.30 -0.28 6.05
N PHE A 229 4.41 0.11 4.77
CA PHE A 229 4.92 -0.78 3.73
C PHE A 229 6.43 -1.03 3.84
N GLN A 230 7.22 -0.04 4.26
CA GLN A 230 8.67 -0.20 4.41
C GLN A 230 9.02 -0.98 5.67
N CYS A 231 8.35 -0.71 6.79
CA CYS A 231 8.54 -1.39 8.07
C CYS A 231 7.78 -2.72 8.20
N ARG A 232 7.21 -3.23 7.09
CA ARG A 232 6.50 -4.52 7.00
C ARG A 232 5.25 -4.64 7.89
N LYS A 233 4.70 -3.54 8.40
CA LYS A 233 3.45 -3.48 9.19
C LYS A 233 2.21 -3.23 8.31
N THR A 234 2.08 -3.95 7.19
CA THR A 234 1.08 -3.63 6.15
C THR A 234 -0.37 -3.87 6.57
N ARG A 235 -0.63 -4.73 7.56
CA ARG A 235 -1.98 -4.95 8.12
C ARG A 235 -2.60 -3.64 8.65
N ASN A 236 -1.78 -2.77 9.24
CA ASN A 236 -2.21 -1.50 9.83
C ASN A 236 -2.57 -0.44 8.78
N ALA A 237 -2.22 -0.65 7.50
CA ALA A 237 -2.60 0.25 6.42
C ALA A 237 -4.13 0.40 6.26
N THR A 238 -4.89 -0.62 6.67
CA THR A 238 -6.36 -0.60 6.71
C THR A 238 -6.90 0.65 7.41
N LEU A 239 -6.25 1.07 8.51
CA LEU A 239 -6.65 2.24 9.28
C LEU A 239 -6.57 3.53 8.46
N VAL A 240 -5.55 3.67 7.62
CA VAL A 240 -5.38 4.84 6.74
C VAL A 240 -6.45 4.85 5.66
N PHE A 241 -6.73 3.70 5.04
CA PHE A 241 -7.78 3.59 4.02
C PHE A 241 -9.17 3.86 4.57
N GLN A 242 -9.46 3.42 5.80
CA GLN A 242 -10.71 3.73 6.50
C GLN A 242 -10.85 5.23 6.80
N SER A 243 -9.77 5.89 7.27
CA SER A 243 -9.78 7.35 7.47
C SER A 243 -10.05 8.10 6.15
N ILE A 244 -9.43 7.70 5.04
CA ILE A 244 -9.75 8.29 3.72
C ILE A 244 -11.20 8.01 3.31
N GLY A 245 -11.75 6.87 3.74
CA GLY A 245 -13.16 6.52 3.62
C GLY A 245 -14.14 7.57 4.15
N SER A 246 -13.74 8.51 5.01
CA SER A 246 -14.60 9.62 5.49
C SER A 246 -14.38 10.98 4.82
N THR A 247 -13.35 11.16 3.97
CA THR A 247 -13.12 12.44 3.26
C THR A 247 -14.25 12.84 2.30
N THR A 248 -14.57 14.13 2.22
CA THR A 248 -15.59 14.64 1.30
C THR A 248 -15.06 14.90 -0.10
N ILE A 249 -13.77 15.16 -0.26
CA ILE A 249 -13.15 15.49 -1.55
C ILE A 249 -12.73 14.22 -2.31
N PRO A 250 -13.13 14.05 -3.59
CA PRO A 250 -12.76 12.88 -4.37
C PRO A 250 -11.25 12.85 -4.67
N LEU A 251 -10.71 11.64 -4.90
CA LEU A 251 -9.30 11.45 -5.21
C LEU A 251 -8.86 12.28 -6.44
N SER A 252 -9.74 12.45 -7.43
CA SER A 252 -9.45 13.18 -8.68
C SER A 252 -9.06 14.65 -8.49
N ALA A 253 -9.46 15.28 -7.39
CA ALA A 253 -9.12 16.68 -7.09
C ALA A 253 -7.66 16.87 -6.62
N TYR A 254 -6.96 15.79 -6.28
CA TYR A 254 -5.57 15.84 -5.82
C TYR A 254 -4.59 15.72 -6.98
N SER A 255 -3.33 16.13 -6.79
CA SER A 255 -2.32 16.05 -7.85
C SER A 255 -2.06 14.60 -8.30
N LYS A 256 -1.73 14.40 -9.59
CA LYS A 256 -1.39 13.07 -10.15
C LYS A 256 -0.35 12.32 -9.32
N ARG A 257 0.67 13.02 -8.79
CA ARG A 257 1.71 12.44 -7.93
C ARG A 257 1.12 11.76 -6.69
N GLU A 258 0.21 12.44 -6.01
CA GLU A 258 -0.42 11.90 -4.79
C GLU A 258 -1.39 10.76 -5.12
N ARG A 259 -2.16 10.89 -6.21
CA ARG A 259 -3.10 9.86 -6.65
C ARG A 259 -2.40 8.56 -7.05
N VAL A 260 -1.35 8.65 -7.86
CA VAL A 260 -0.55 7.49 -8.30
C VAL A 260 0.07 6.78 -7.10
N THR A 261 0.65 7.54 -6.16
CA THR A 261 1.27 6.96 -4.96
C THR A 261 0.25 6.23 -4.09
N TYR A 262 -0.93 6.84 -3.88
CA TYR A 262 -2.00 6.23 -3.11
C TYR A 262 -2.54 4.95 -3.76
N LEU A 263 -2.85 5.00 -5.05
CA LEU A 263 -3.36 3.86 -5.81
C LEU A 263 -2.35 2.72 -5.88
N TYR A 264 -1.04 3.03 -5.96
CA TYR A 264 0.02 2.04 -5.87
C TYR A 264 0.00 1.28 -4.54
N TYR A 265 -0.06 1.98 -3.41
CA TYR A 265 -0.13 1.33 -2.09
C TYR A 265 -1.45 0.57 -1.90
N LEU A 266 -2.57 1.13 -2.37
CA LEU A 266 -3.87 0.46 -2.32
C LEU A 266 -3.85 -0.85 -3.12
N GLY A 267 -3.31 -0.81 -4.33
CA GLY A 267 -3.14 -1.99 -5.18
C GLY A 267 -2.28 -3.07 -4.52
N ARG A 268 -1.16 -2.68 -3.91
CA ARG A 268 -0.30 -3.60 -3.17
C ARG A 268 -0.97 -4.18 -1.93
N PHE A 269 -1.78 -3.38 -1.22
CA PHE A 269 -2.55 -3.85 -0.07
C PHE A 269 -3.53 -4.94 -0.50
N TRP A 270 -4.32 -4.71 -1.55
CA TRP A 270 -5.24 -5.73 -2.06
C TRP A 270 -4.53 -6.97 -2.59
N PHE A 271 -3.36 -6.79 -3.21
CA PHE A 271 -2.52 -7.91 -3.66
C PHE A 271 -2.09 -8.79 -2.48
N GLN A 272 -1.60 -8.18 -1.40
CA GLN A 272 -1.18 -8.92 -0.19
C GLN A 272 -2.35 -9.65 0.48
N ASN A 273 -3.55 -9.10 0.40
CA ASN A 273 -4.78 -9.71 0.91
C ASN A 273 -5.48 -10.64 -0.11
N ASN A 274 -4.76 -11.11 -1.15
CA ASN A 274 -5.26 -12.04 -2.17
C ASN A 274 -6.48 -11.55 -3.00
N HIS A 275 -6.82 -10.25 -2.97
CA HIS A 275 -7.88 -9.67 -3.80
C HIS A 275 -7.31 -9.16 -5.13
N PHE A 276 -6.87 -10.08 -5.99
CA PHE A 276 -6.16 -9.77 -7.23
C PHE A 276 -6.97 -8.94 -8.24
N PRO A 277 -8.28 -9.14 -8.43
CA PRO A 277 -9.06 -8.28 -9.33
C PRO A 277 -9.12 -6.81 -8.85
N ARG A 278 -9.28 -6.57 -7.54
CA ARG A 278 -9.26 -5.22 -6.95
C ARG A 278 -7.87 -4.59 -7.04
N ALA A 279 -6.83 -5.38 -6.74
CA ALA A 279 -5.44 -4.95 -6.90
C ALA A 279 -5.15 -4.50 -8.34
N ARG A 280 -5.57 -5.30 -9.32
CA ARG A 280 -5.43 -5.00 -10.75
C ARG A 280 -6.06 -3.66 -11.11
N LEU A 281 -7.29 -3.38 -10.65
CA LEU A 281 -7.99 -2.12 -10.97
C LEU A 281 -7.25 -0.90 -10.42
N ALA A 282 -6.82 -0.93 -9.16
CA ALA A 282 -6.07 0.17 -8.55
C ALA A 282 -4.70 0.37 -9.22
N LEU A 283 -3.97 -0.72 -9.48
CA LEU A 283 -2.65 -0.67 -10.13
C LEU A 283 -2.74 -0.21 -11.59
N GLN A 284 -3.79 -0.61 -12.32
CA GLN A 284 -4.04 -0.15 -13.68
C GLN A 284 -4.24 1.36 -13.70
N GLN A 285 -5.11 1.88 -12.83
CA GLN A 285 -5.31 3.34 -12.72
C GLN A 285 -4.02 4.07 -12.33
N ALA A 286 -3.26 3.52 -11.38
CA ALA A 286 -1.97 4.09 -10.98
C ALA A 286 -1.00 4.18 -12.17
N TYR A 287 -0.96 3.14 -13.01
CA TYR A 287 -0.08 3.07 -14.18
C TYR A 287 -0.51 4.04 -15.30
N ASP A 288 -1.81 4.16 -15.52
CA ASP A 288 -2.40 5.05 -16.52
C ASP A 288 -2.23 6.54 -16.15
N GLU A 289 -2.30 6.86 -14.85
CA GLU A 289 -2.07 8.22 -14.36
C GLU A 289 -0.57 8.58 -14.21
N CYS A 290 0.31 7.59 -14.14
CA CYS A 290 1.73 7.82 -13.97
C CYS A 290 2.35 8.42 -15.23
N SER A 291 3.06 9.54 -15.09
CA SER A 291 3.77 10.20 -16.19
C SER A 291 4.75 9.25 -16.89
N ALA A 292 4.77 9.25 -18.23
CA ALA A 292 5.68 8.44 -19.05
C ALA A 292 7.09 9.06 -19.23
N HIS A 293 7.38 10.16 -18.54
CA HIS A 293 8.69 10.83 -18.60
C HIS A 293 9.79 10.00 -17.90
N ASP A 294 11.04 10.22 -18.29
CA ASP A 294 12.20 9.45 -17.81
C ASP A 294 12.34 9.44 -16.29
N HIS A 295 12.07 10.57 -15.63
CA HIS A 295 12.14 10.68 -14.17
C HIS A 295 11.14 9.74 -13.43
N SER A 296 10.10 9.27 -14.13
CA SER A 296 9.05 8.41 -13.58
C SER A 296 9.24 6.93 -13.92
N ILE A 297 10.22 6.55 -14.74
CA ILE A 297 10.44 5.15 -15.16
C ILE A 297 10.53 4.21 -13.95
N ARG A 298 11.26 4.62 -12.90
CA ARG A 298 11.38 3.82 -11.68
C ARG A 298 10.04 3.60 -10.99
N GLN A 299 9.19 4.62 -10.92
CA GLN A 299 7.86 4.51 -10.31
C GLN A 299 6.91 3.66 -11.17
N ARG A 300 6.93 3.86 -12.50
CA ARG A 300 6.20 3.03 -13.45
C ARG A 300 6.60 1.57 -13.33
N ARG A 301 7.90 1.27 -13.16
CA ARG A 301 8.40 -0.09 -12.95
C ARG A 301 7.82 -0.73 -11.69
N TYR A 302 7.80 -0.01 -10.56
CA TYR A 302 7.21 -0.54 -9.33
C TYR A 302 5.73 -0.89 -9.52
N ILE A 303 4.95 -0.02 -10.18
CA ILE A 303 3.54 -0.28 -10.47
C ILE A 303 3.40 -1.48 -11.42
N LEU A 304 4.20 -1.51 -12.48
CA LEU A 304 4.12 -2.52 -13.54
C LEU A 304 4.40 -3.93 -13.02
N VAL A 305 5.36 -4.11 -12.11
CA VAL A 305 5.66 -5.42 -11.51
C VAL A 305 4.43 -6.03 -10.85
N PHE A 306 3.75 -5.26 -9.98
CA PHE A 306 2.53 -5.74 -9.32
C PHE A 306 1.36 -5.86 -10.31
N LEU A 307 1.26 -4.97 -11.31
CA LEU A 307 0.21 -5.03 -12.31
C LEU A 307 0.32 -6.30 -13.16
N ILE A 308 1.53 -6.68 -13.58
CA ILE A 308 1.78 -7.94 -14.30
C ILE A 308 1.41 -9.11 -13.38
N ALA A 309 1.91 -9.15 -12.14
CA ALA A 309 1.62 -10.23 -11.21
C ALA A 309 0.10 -10.41 -10.98
N SER A 310 -0.63 -9.32 -10.73
CA SER A 310 -2.10 -9.35 -10.61
C SER A 310 -2.79 -9.87 -11.87
N ASN A 311 -2.35 -9.44 -13.07
CA ASN A 311 -2.93 -9.90 -14.32
C ASN A 311 -2.67 -11.39 -14.57
N LEU A 312 -1.46 -11.88 -14.29
CA LEU A 312 -1.10 -13.29 -14.45
C LEU A 312 -1.98 -14.20 -13.57
N ILE A 313 -2.18 -13.82 -12.31
CA ILE A 313 -3.04 -14.58 -11.37
C ILE A 313 -4.50 -14.59 -11.85
N VAL A 314 -4.96 -13.49 -12.42
CA VAL A 314 -6.31 -13.39 -13.00
C VAL A 314 -6.40 -14.12 -14.37
N GLY A 315 -5.29 -14.63 -14.91
CA GLY A 315 -5.25 -15.35 -16.18
C GLY A 315 -5.24 -14.43 -17.41
N ARG A 316 -4.68 -13.22 -17.27
CA ARG A 316 -4.39 -12.29 -18.38
C ARG A 316 -2.89 -12.16 -18.54
N PHE A 317 -2.39 -12.43 -19.75
CA PHE A 317 -0.97 -12.29 -20.03
C PHE A 317 -0.62 -10.91 -20.58
N PRO A 318 0.54 -10.35 -20.20
CA PRO A 318 1.08 -9.16 -20.84
C PRO A 318 1.31 -9.38 -22.35
N SER A 319 1.10 -8.34 -23.14
CA SER A 319 1.47 -8.31 -24.56
C SER A 319 2.96 -8.00 -24.74
N GLU A 320 3.52 -8.37 -25.89
CA GLU A 320 4.90 -8.04 -26.25
C GLU A 320 5.18 -6.53 -26.17
N THR A 321 4.19 -5.71 -26.55
CA THR A 321 4.24 -4.24 -26.48
C THR A 321 4.45 -3.71 -25.06
N ILE A 322 4.03 -4.43 -24.02
CA ILE A 322 4.29 -4.05 -22.63
C ILE A 322 5.74 -4.32 -22.27
N PHE A 323 6.32 -5.44 -22.72
CA PHE A 323 7.71 -5.81 -22.44
C PHE A 323 8.74 -4.92 -23.16
N GLN A 324 8.35 -4.29 -24.26
CA GLN A 324 9.18 -3.33 -25.00
C GLN A 324 9.31 -1.95 -24.32
N ARG A 325 8.54 -1.69 -23.25
CA ARG A 325 8.59 -0.39 -22.55
C ARG A 325 9.85 -0.26 -21.70
N PRO A 326 10.40 0.96 -21.52
CA PRO A 326 11.63 1.16 -20.76
C PRO A 326 11.52 0.67 -19.31
N GLU A 327 10.37 0.87 -18.65
CA GLU A 327 10.14 0.37 -17.29
C GLU A 327 10.05 -1.16 -17.18
N ALA A 328 9.84 -1.87 -18.29
CA ALA A 328 9.66 -3.32 -18.35
C ALA A 328 10.95 -4.10 -18.57
N GLN A 329 12.10 -3.42 -18.63
CA GLN A 329 13.41 -4.05 -18.87
C GLN A 329 13.67 -5.24 -17.93
N GLY A 330 13.99 -6.40 -18.50
CA GLY A 330 14.24 -7.65 -17.77
C GLY A 330 13.02 -8.31 -17.13
N LEU A 331 11.82 -7.74 -17.25
CA LEU A 331 10.59 -8.37 -16.73
C LEU A 331 10.17 -9.57 -17.59
N GLN A 332 10.40 -9.52 -18.90
CA GLN A 332 10.07 -10.61 -19.82
C GLN A 332 10.80 -11.89 -19.43
N GLN A 333 12.12 -11.85 -19.19
CA GLN A 333 12.92 -13.01 -18.76
C GLN A 333 12.37 -13.68 -17.49
N ARG A 334 11.79 -12.90 -16.59
CA ARG A 334 11.24 -13.39 -15.31
C ARG A 334 9.82 -13.94 -15.45
N PHE A 335 8.95 -13.26 -16.18
CA PHE A 335 7.54 -13.63 -16.29
C PHE A 335 7.22 -14.57 -17.45
N PHE A 336 8.04 -14.59 -18.50
CA PHE A 336 7.80 -15.43 -19.68
C PHE A 336 7.84 -16.93 -19.39
N PRO A 337 8.81 -17.49 -18.61
CA PRO A 337 8.81 -18.92 -18.29
C PRO A 337 7.56 -19.33 -17.51
N LEU A 338 7.10 -18.48 -16.58
CA LEU A 338 5.84 -18.66 -15.86
C LEU A 338 4.63 -18.69 -16.83
N MET A 339 4.56 -17.73 -17.77
CA MET A 339 3.51 -17.70 -18.79
C MET A 339 3.52 -18.96 -19.67
N GLN A 340 4.71 -19.43 -20.05
CA GLN A 340 4.90 -20.63 -20.85
C GLN A 340 4.45 -21.88 -20.08
N ALA A 341 4.79 -22.01 -18.79
CA ALA A 341 4.36 -23.10 -17.94
C ALA A 341 2.82 -23.14 -17.82
N ILE A 342 2.17 -21.99 -17.59
CA ILE A 342 0.71 -21.88 -17.55
C ILE A 342 0.10 -22.27 -18.90
N ARG A 343 0.59 -21.74 -20.02
CA ARG A 343 0.07 -22.09 -21.37
C ARG A 343 0.24 -23.56 -21.70
N SER A 344 1.37 -24.13 -21.30
CA SER A 344 1.71 -25.50 -21.62
C SER A 344 1.07 -26.51 -20.67
N GLY A 345 0.55 -26.08 -19.51
CA GLY A 345 0.07 -27.02 -18.49
C GLY A 345 1.20 -27.87 -17.90
N SER A 346 2.47 -27.45 -18.02
CA SER A 346 3.61 -28.17 -17.48
C SER A 346 3.80 -27.80 -16.01
N ILE A 347 3.49 -28.75 -15.13
CA ILE A 347 3.67 -28.60 -13.67
C ILE A 347 5.17 -28.57 -13.33
N ALA A 348 5.99 -29.37 -14.00
CA ALA A 348 7.44 -29.38 -13.83
C ALA A 348 8.08 -28.01 -14.10
N LEU A 349 7.83 -27.42 -15.28
CA LEU A 349 8.36 -26.09 -15.62
C LEU A 349 7.85 -25.01 -14.65
N PHE A 350 6.60 -25.14 -14.19
CA PHE A 350 6.03 -24.20 -13.22
C PHE A 350 6.75 -24.25 -11.88
N ARG A 351 6.88 -25.45 -11.30
CA ARG A 351 7.48 -25.66 -9.97
C ARG A 351 8.96 -25.32 -9.98
N GLN A 352 9.71 -25.76 -11.00
CA GLN A 352 11.12 -25.42 -11.16
C GLN A 352 11.33 -23.89 -11.20
N HIS A 353 10.54 -23.17 -12.01
CA HIS A 353 10.69 -21.71 -12.13
C HIS A 353 10.24 -20.94 -10.87
N MET A 354 9.27 -21.48 -10.13
CA MET A 354 8.74 -20.91 -8.88
C MET A 354 9.42 -21.47 -7.61
N SER A 355 10.45 -22.32 -7.75
CA SER A 355 11.25 -22.84 -6.65
C SER A 355 12.05 -21.71 -5.99
N LEU A 356 12.46 -21.93 -4.74
CA LEU A 356 13.37 -21.04 -4.03
C LEU A 356 14.78 -21.06 -4.64
N ASP A 357 15.17 -22.15 -5.31
CA ASP A 357 16.48 -22.30 -5.96
C ASP A 357 16.53 -21.71 -7.38
N SER A 358 15.39 -21.21 -7.87
CA SER A 358 15.32 -20.56 -9.17
C SER A 358 16.19 -19.29 -9.19
N PRO A 359 16.92 -19.00 -10.29
CA PRO A 359 17.73 -17.78 -10.41
C PRO A 359 16.90 -16.47 -10.34
N HIS A 360 15.57 -16.59 -10.35
CA HIS A 360 14.65 -15.47 -10.24
C HIS A 360 13.96 -15.36 -8.87
N ALA A 361 14.17 -16.33 -7.97
CA ALA A 361 13.49 -16.42 -6.67
C ALA A 361 13.71 -15.17 -5.82
N ASP A 362 14.97 -14.75 -5.64
CA ASP A 362 15.33 -13.54 -4.88
C ASP A 362 14.62 -12.28 -5.37
N TRP A 363 14.47 -12.17 -6.70
CA TRP A 363 13.75 -11.03 -7.28
C TRP A 363 12.26 -11.09 -6.96
N PHE A 364 11.62 -12.24 -7.11
CA PHE A 364 10.21 -12.40 -6.74
C PHE A 364 9.96 -12.23 -5.24
N LEU A 365 10.91 -12.66 -4.39
CA LEU A 365 10.89 -12.47 -2.93
C LEU A 365 11.08 -11.00 -2.54
N HIS A 366 11.99 -10.29 -3.20
CA HIS A 366 12.18 -8.84 -3.02
C HIS A 366 10.87 -8.07 -3.23
N PHE A 367 10.11 -8.42 -4.28
CA PHE A 367 8.79 -7.83 -4.56
C PHE A 367 7.64 -8.45 -3.75
N ARG A 368 7.89 -9.55 -3.01
CA ARG A 368 6.91 -10.31 -2.24
C ARG A 368 5.72 -10.77 -3.08
N ILE A 369 6.03 -11.28 -4.27
CA ILE A 369 5.03 -11.81 -5.20
C ILE A 369 5.19 -13.32 -5.45
N LEU A 370 6.32 -13.92 -5.04
CA LEU A 370 6.63 -15.33 -5.30
C LEU A 370 5.52 -16.27 -4.82
N LEU A 371 5.15 -16.18 -3.54
CA LEU A 371 4.20 -17.11 -2.93
C LEU A 371 2.79 -16.99 -3.55
N GLN A 372 2.33 -15.76 -3.81
CA GLN A 372 1.04 -15.54 -4.47
C GLN A 372 1.05 -16.07 -5.90
N LEU A 373 2.14 -15.90 -6.65
CA LEU A 373 2.27 -16.47 -7.98
C LEU A 373 2.31 -18.00 -7.93
N LYS A 374 3.17 -18.59 -7.08
CA LYS A 374 3.29 -20.05 -6.88
C LYS A 374 1.92 -20.66 -6.56
N ASN A 375 1.24 -20.16 -5.54
CA ASN A 375 0.01 -20.79 -5.04
C ASN A 375 -1.22 -20.55 -5.95
N ARG A 376 -1.29 -19.39 -6.64
CA ARG A 376 -2.49 -19.03 -7.41
C ARG A 376 -2.38 -19.37 -8.89
N CYS A 377 -1.18 -19.34 -9.46
CA CYS A 377 -1.00 -19.68 -10.87
C CYS A 377 -0.93 -21.19 -11.12
N GLU A 378 -0.62 -22.04 -10.13
CA GLU A 378 -0.61 -23.50 -10.30
C GLU A 378 -1.99 -24.03 -10.73
N VAL A 379 -3.07 -23.47 -10.18
CA VAL A 379 -4.45 -23.78 -10.59
C VAL A 379 -4.69 -23.51 -12.09
N LEU A 380 -4.06 -22.47 -12.64
CA LEU A 380 -4.14 -22.16 -14.07
C LEU A 380 -3.35 -23.16 -14.93
N VAL A 381 -2.26 -23.72 -14.38
CA VAL A 381 -1.49 -24.81 -15.00
C VAL A 381 -2.35 -26.07 -15.06
N TRP A 382 -2.97 -26.47 -13.95
CA TRP A 382 -3.89 -27.62 -13.90
C TRP A 382 -5.02 -27.49 -14.90
N ARG A 383 -5.69 -26.34 -14.94
CA ARG A 383 -6.74 -26.04 -15.92
C ARG A 383 -6.25 -26.21 -17.36
N SER A 384 -5.03 -25.75 -17.65
CA SER A 384 -4.45 -25.83 -18.99
C SER A 384 -4.06 -27.25 -19.37
N LEU A 385 -3.60 -28.05 -18.40
CA LEU A 385 -3.34 -29.48 -18.58
C LEU A 385 -4.63 -30.25 -18.88
N VAL A 386 -5.68 -30.07 -18.08
CA VAL A 386 -7.00 -30.69 -18.32
C VAL A 386 -7.54 -30.32 -19.72
N ARG A 387 -7.39 -29.05 -20.10
CA ARG A 387 -7.76 -28.58 -21.45
C ARG A 387 -6.97 -29.30 -22.54
N LYS A 388 -5.67 -29.48 -22.37
CA LYS A 388 -4.81 -30.16 -23.34
C LYS A 388 -5.17 -31.64 -23.48
N VAL A 389 -5.40 -32.33 -22.37
CA VAL A 389 -5.83 -33.74 -22.40
C VAL A 389 -7.15 -33.87 -23.15
N TRP A 390 -8.12 -32.96 -22.94
CA TRP A 390 -9.35 -32.95 -23.75
C TRP A 390 -9.09 -32.67 -25.25
N ILE A 391 -8.18 -31.74 -25.57
CA ILE A 391 -7.83 -31.46 -26.98
C ILE A 391 -7.28 -32.72 -27.65
N LEU A 392 -6.45 -33.49 -26.95
CA LEU A 392 -5.79 -34.68 -27.48
C LEU A 392 -6.70 -35.91 -27.52
N ASN A 393 -7.37 -36.25 -26.41
CA ASN A 393 -8.11 -37.51 -26.28
C ASN A 393 -9.57 -37.36 -25.79
N GLY A 394 -10.08 -36.13 -25.68
CA GLY A 394 -11.46 -35.88 -25.24
C GLY A 394 -12.49 -36.12 -26.35
N THR A 395 -13.71 -36.50 -25.96
CA THR A 395 -14.85 -36.67 -26.88
C THR A 395 -15.12 -35.37 -27.64
N LYS A 396 -15.26 -35.45 -28.97
CA LYS A 396 -15.57 -34.28 -29.81
C LYS A 396 -17.08 -34.13 -30.00
N TYR A 397 -17.52 -32.90 -30.24
CA TYR A 397 -18.92 -32.63 -30.53
C TYR A 397 -19.25 -33.06 -31.96
N ASP A 398 -20.28 -33.89 -32.09
CA ASP A 398 -20.86 -34.31 -33.35
C ASP A 398 -22.33 -33.83 -33.40
N PRO A 399 -22.70 -32.96 -34.36
CA PRO A 399 -24.07 -32.49 -34.52
C PRO A 399 -25.08 -33.63 -34.73
N ALA A 400 -24.70 -34.71 -35.41
CA ALA A 400 -25.57 -35.86 -35.64
C ALA A 400 -25.89 -36.61 -34.34
N ASN A 401 -24.94 -36.62 -33.40
CA ASN A 401 -25.04 -37.26 -32.10
C ASN A 401 -24.97 -36.25 -30.95
N ALA A 402 -25.68 -35.12 -31.08
CA ALA A 402 -25.64 -34.04 -30.09
C ALA A 402 -26.10 -34.42 -28.67
N LYS A 403 -26.69 -35.62 -28.48
CA LYS A 403 -27.06 -36.24 -27.18
C LYS A 403 -25.89 -36.88 -26.45
N ASN A 404 -24.80 -37.20 -27.15
CA ASN A 404 -23.66 -37.84 -26.52
C ASN A 404 -22.95 -36.86 -25.57
N PRO A 405 -22.64 -37.29 -24.34
CA PRO A 405 -21.92 -36.45 -23.40
C PRO A 405 -20.51 -36.19 -23.92
N ILE A 406 -20.05 -34.96 -23.75
CA ILE A 406 -18.69 -34.57 -24.10
C ILE A 406 -17.81 -34.84 -22.88
N THR A 407 -16.92 -35.82 -22.98
CA THR A 407 -16.20 -36.34 -21.80
C THR A 407 -14.67 -36.30 -21.95
N ILE A 408 -14.00 -36.28 -20.79
CA ILE A 408 -12.57 -36.54 -20.62
C ILE A 408 -12.44 -37.76 -19.71
N ASP A 409 -11.60 -38.72 -20.06
CA ASP A 409 -11.30 -39.84 -19.19
C ASP A 409 -10.43 -39.39 -18.02
N LEU A 410 -10.77 -39.80 -16.80
CA LEU A 410 -9.97 -39.46 -15.61
C LEU A 410 -8.66 -40.25 -15.57
N ASP A 411 -8.62 -41.46 -16.13
CA ASP A 411 -7.40 -42.27 -16.16
C ASP A 411 -6.34 -41.63 -17.08
N ASP A 412 -6.77 -41.00 -18.19
CA ASP A 412 -5.89 -40.18 -19.04
C ASP A 412 -5.28 -38.99 -18.28
N LEU A 413 -6.07 -38.36 -17.40
CA LEU A 413 -5.61 -37.27 -16.57
C LEU A 413 -4.61 -37.75 -15.51
N VAL A 414 -4.88 -38.89 -14.87
CA VAL A 414 -3.93 -39.53 -13.93
C VAL A 414 -2.59 -39.79 -14.62
N ILE A 415 -2.60 -40.37 -15.82
CA ILE A 415 -1.38 -40.63 -16.60
C ILE A 415 -0.64 -39.32 -16.91
N ALA A 416 -1.36 -38.31 -17.41
CA ALA A 416 -0.76 -37.03 -17.80
C ALA A 416 -0.15 -36.28 -16.61
N PHE A 417 -0.87 -36.19 -15.48
CA PHE A 417 -0.37 -35.56 -14.27
C PHE A 417 0.81 -36.34 -13.68
N SER A 418 0.72 -37.68 -13.60
CA SER A 418 1.80 -38.52 -13.08
C SER A 418 3.08 -38.40 -13.91
N ALA A 419 2.97 -38.35 -15.24
CA ALA A 419 4.13 -38.19 -16.11
C ALA A 419 4.84 -36.85 -15.89
N LEU A 420 4.07 -35.76 -15.73
CA LEU A 420 4.61 -34.43 -15.47
C LEU A 420 5.15 -34.25 -14.06
N GLU A 421 4.55 -34.91 -13.05
CA GLU A 421 5.08 -34.89 -11.68
C GLU A 421 6.39 -35.67 -11.58
N LYS A 422 6.53 -36.82 -12.26
CA LYS A 422 7.81 -37.54 -12.34
C LYS A 422 8.91 -36.67 -12.93
N GLN A 423 8.60 -35.90 -13.97
CA GLN A 423 9.56 -34.96 -14.58
C GLN A 423 9.95 -33.82 -13.64
N ALA A 424 9.02 -33.36 -12.78
CA ALA A 424 9.30 -32.33 -11.79
C ALA A 424 10.25 -32.83 -10.68
N ARG A 425 10.08 -34.08 -10.23
CA ARG A 425 10.90 -34.68 -9.17
C ARG A 425 12.36 -34.83 -9.54
N ILE A 426 12.66 -35.19 -10.79
CA ILE A 426 14.04 -35.30 -11.31
C ILE A 426 14.82 -33.97 -11.16
N SER A 427 14.14 -32.85 -10.96
CA SER A 427 14.75 -31.53 -10.78
C SER A 427 14.81 -30.99 -9.34
N GLU A 428 14.21 -31.65 -8.34
CA GLU A 428 14.05 -31.13 -6.95
C GLU A 428 14.91 -31.86 -5.90
N ASP A 429 15.89 -32.69 -6.29
CA ASP A 429 16.67 -33.60 -5.42
C ASP A 429 17.67 -32.92 -4.43
N GLN A 430 17.39 -31.71 -3.96
CA GLN A 430 18.13 -31.04 -2.88
C GLN A 430 17.16 -30.43 -1.87
N THR A 431 16.55 -31.27 -1.04
CA THR A 431 15.72 -30.82 0.08
C THR A 431 16.62 -30.30 1.22
N TYR A 432 16.47 -29.01 1.57
CA TYR A 432 17.07 -28.42 2.77
C TYR A 432 16.41 -29.03 4.02
N VAL A 433 17.22 -29.63 4.90
CA VAL A 433 16.80 -30.15 6.21
C VAL A 433 17.19 -29.11 7.27
N ASP A 434 16.23 -28.72 8.11
CA ASP A 434 16.46 -27.77 9.20
C ASP A 434 17.23 -28.45 10.35
N PRO A 435 18.40 -27.93 10.78
CA PRO A 435 19.21 -28.53 11.84
C PRO A 435 18.49 -28.68 13.19
N ASP A 436 17.46 -27.86 13.45
CA ASP A 436 16.69 -27.93 14.70
C ASP A 436 15.69 -29.11 14.73
N PHE A 437 15.49 -29.80 13.60
CA PHE A 437 14.57 -30.95 13.45
C PHE A 437 15.29 -32.27 13.14
N ASP A 438 16.62 -32.30 13.17
CA ASP A 438 17.48 -33.46 12.80
C ASP A 438 17.28 -34.72 13.70
N THR A 439 16.52 -34.61 14.80
CA THR A 439 16.20 -35.73 15.71
C THR A 439 14.78 -36.27 15.60
N ALA A 440 13.91 -35.66 14.78
CA ALA A 440 12.65 -36.30 14.44
C ALA A 440 12.95 -37.38 13.39
N GLU A 441 12.49 -38.61 13.60
CA GLU A 441 12.43 -39.60 12.51
C GLU A 441 11.47 -39.04 11.46
N ASP A 442 12.00 -38.26 10.52
CA ASP A 442 11.26 -37.80 9.36
C ASP A 442 10.92 -39.05 8.56
N HIS A 443 9.69 -39.53 8.73
CA HIS A 443 9.00 -40.18 7.64
C HIS A 443 8.97 -39.13 6.52
N VAL A 444 10.00 -39.17 5.66
CA VAL A 444 9.93 -38.58 4.33
C VAL A 444 8.81 -39.35 3.67
N ASP A 445 7.58 -38.86 3.82
CA ASP A 445 6.45 -39.31 3.02
C ASP A 445 6.96 -39.16 1.58
N GLU A 446 7.31 -40.28 0.93
CA GLU A 446 7.54 -40.29 -0.51
C GLU A 446 6.27 -39.69 -1.10
N GLU A 447 6.29 -38.41 -1.49
CA GLU A 447 5.08 -37.75 -1.96
C GLU A 447 4.46 -38.65 -3.02
N GLU A 448 3.29 -39.23 -2.76
CA GLU A 448 2.74 -40.24 -3.66
C GLU A 448 2.40 -39.58 -5.01
N LEU A 449 2.64 -40.31 -6.10
CA LEU A 449 2.22 -39.87 -7.43
C LEU A 449 0.71 -39.64 -7.45
N PRO A 450 0.20 -38.74 -8.30
CA PRO A 450 -1.18 -38.32 -8.22
C PRO A 450 -2.09 -39.47 -8.65
N ASP A 451 -2.86 -39.95 -7.70
CA ASP A 451 -3.84 -41.01 -7.88
C ASP A 451 -5.18 -40.47 -8.39
N LEU A 452 -6.12 -41.37 -8.62
CA LEU A 452 -7.43 -41.00 -9.15
C LEU A 452 -8.18 -40.03 -8.21
N ASP A 453 -8.04 -40.17 -6.89
CA ASP A 453 -8.75 -39.32 -5.94
C ASP A 453 -8.14 -37.92 -5.85
N ARG A 454 -6.82 -37.78 -5.95
CA ARG A 454 -6.15 -36.48 -6.12
C ARG A 454 -6.61 -35.79 -7.40
N ILE A 455 -6.72 -36.50 -8.52
CA ILE A 455 -7.22 -35.91 -9.77
C ILE A 455 -8.69 -35.49 -9.67
N LYS A 456 -9.55 -36.30 -9.04
CA LYS A 456 -10.94 -35.89 -8.76
C LYS A 456 -10.97 -34.61 -7.93
N SER A 457 -10.12 -34.50 -6.91
CA SER A 457 -10.02 -33.31 -6.06
C SER A 457 -9.59 -32.08 -6.86
N VAL A 458 -8.56 -32.20 -7.71
CA VAL A 458 -8.12 -31.12 -8.62
C VAL A 458 -9.25 -30.67 -9.53
N ILE A 459 -9.95 -31.60 -10.19
CA ILE A 459 -11.05 -31.27 -11.09
C ILE A 459 -12.22 -30.64 -10.33
N ALA A 460 -12.59 -31.19 -9.16
CA ALA A 460 -13.65 -30.64 -8.32
C ALA A 460 -13.32 -29.21 -7.90
N SER A 461 -12.08 -28.94 -7.49
CA SER A 461 -11.61 -27.58 -7.17
C SER A 461 -11.69 -26.64 -8.36
N LEU A 462 -11.33 -27.09 -9.57
CA LEU A 462 -11.45 -26.29 -10.78
C LEU A 462 -12.91 -25.99 -11.15
N VAL A 463 -13.83 -26.92 -10.90
CA VAL A 463 -15.28 -26.73 -11.10
C VAL A 463 -15.84 -25.74 -10.10
N ASP A 464 -15.52 -25.89 -8.81
CA ASP A 464 -15.94 -24.98 -7.73
C ASP A 464 -15.42 -23.55 -7.94
N GLN A 465 -14.18 -23.44 -8.39
CA GLN A 465 -13.60 -22.16 -8.79
C GLN A 465 -14.24 -21.56 -10.06
N GLY A 466 -15.07 -22.32 -10.78
CA GLY A 466 -15.73 -21.91 -12.03
C GLY A 466 -14.79 -21.92 -13.24
N LEU A 467 -13.59 -22.48 -13.09
CA LEU A 467 -12.53 -22.54 -14.10
C LEU A 467 -12.74 -23.69 -15.11
N LEU A 468 -13.53 -24.69 -14.72
CA LEU A 468 -14.10 -25.73 -15.57
C LEU A 468 -15.63 -25.76 -15.40
N ARG A 469 -16.35 -26.13 -16.46
CA ARG A 469 -17.82 -26.28 -16.43
C ARG A 469 -18.21 -27.72 -16.77
N GLY A 470 -18.57 -28.47 -15.74
CA GLY A 470 -18.90 -29.88 -15.88
C GLY A 470 -19.13 -30.55 -14.53
N PHE A 471 -19.24 -31.88 -14.55
CA PHE A 471 -19.33 -32.70 -13.34
C PHE A 471 -18.53 -33.99 -13.51
N ILE A 472 -18.15 -34.59 -12.39
CA ILE A 472 -17.43 -35.86 -12.36
C ILE A 472 -18.44 -37.02 -12.31
N ALA A 473 -18.43 -37.86 -13.32
CA ALA A 473 -19.19 -39.11 -13.37
C ALA A 473 -18.36 -40.22 -12.71
N HIS A 474 -18.44 -40.31 -11.37
CA HIS A 474 -17.55 -41.15 -10.55
C HIS A 474 -17.52 -42.62 -10.96
N ARG A 475 -18.68 -43.22 -11.27
CA ARG A 475 -18.77 -44.64 -11.68
C ARG A 475 -18.11 -44.89 -13.03
N GLN A 476 -18.23 -43.94 -13.96
CA GLN A 476 -17.68 -44.05 -15.31
C GLN A 476 -16.25 -43.53 -15.42
N ARG A 477 -15.68 -42.98 -14.33
CA ARG A 477 -14.36 -42.33 -14.29
C ARG A 477 -14.19 -41.29 -15.40
N LYS A 478 -15.20 -40.45 -15.60
CA LYS A 478 -15.20 -39.42 -16.65
C LYS A 478 -15.57 -38.06 -16.10
N PHE A 479 -14.91 -37.01 -16.59
CA PHE A 479 -15.38 -35.64 -16.43
C PHE A 479 -16.28 -35.27 -17.62
N SER A 480 -17.53 -34.90 -17.35
CA SER A 480 -18.51 -34.52 -18.38
C SER A 480 -18.64 -33.01 -18.50
N ILE A 481 -18.36 -32.47 -19.69
CA ILE A 481 -18.47 -31.04 -20.00
C ILE A 481 -19.94 -30.68 -20.27
N MET A 482 -20.40 -29.61 -19.63
CA MET A 482 -21.77 -29.11 -19.76
C MET A 482 -21.88 -27.90 -20.69
N GLY A 483 -23.09 -27.61 -21.17
CA GLY A 483 -23.42 -26.37 -21.88
C GLY A 483 -22.93 -26.29 -23.32
N VAL A 484 -22.40 -27.37 -23.91
CA VAL A 484 -21.86 -27.40 -25.27
C VAL A 484 -22.91 -27.00 -26.33
N ARG A 485 -24.15 -27.46 -26.17
CA ARG A 485 -25.26 -27.08 -27.07
C ARG A 485 -25.60 -25.60 -27.00
N VAL A 486 -25.59 -25.04 -25.79
CA VAL A 486 -25.86 -23.60 -25.55
C VAL A 486 -24.73 -22.75 -26.15
N ALA A 487 -23.51 -23.28 -26.18
CA ALA A 487 -22.37 -22.67 -26.85
C ALA A 487 -22.28 -22.96 -28.36
N GLY A 488 -23.37 -23.43 -29.00
CA GLY A 488 -23.40 -23.68 -30.45
C GLY A 488 -22.46 -24.80 -30.93
N GLY A 489 -22.13 -25.76 -30.06
CA GLY A 489 -21.19 -26.85 -30.37
C GLY A 489 -19.73 -26.55 -30.01
N ASP A 490 -19.40 -25.33 -29.58
CA ASP A 490 -18.05 -25.00 -29.13
C ASP A 490 -17.78 -25.52 -27.71
N VAL A 491 -17.16 -26.70 -27.65
CA VAL A 491 -16.79 -27.36 -26.38
C VAL A 491 -15.80 -26.51 -25.57
N LEU A 492 -14.88 -25.79 -26.22
CA LEU A 492 -13.88 -25.00 -25.51
C LEU A 492 -14.51 -23.78 -24.86
N ALA A 493 -15.43 -23.11 -25.55
CA ALA A 493 -16.20 -22.00 -24.99
C ALA A 493 -17.12 -22.46 -23.85
N ALA A 494 -17.71 -23.66 -23.97
CA ALA A 494 -18.61 -24.22 -22.98
C ALA A 494 -17.89 -24.71 -21.71
N GLY A 495 -16.86 -25.55 -21.86
CA GLY A 495 -16.20 -26.26 -20.76
C GLY A 495 -15.04 -25.51 -20.10
N PHE A 496 -14.40 -24.60 -20.83
CA PHE A 496 -13.16 -23.93 -20.40
C PHE A 496 -13.30 -22.40 -20.45
N PRO A 497 -14.13 -21.81 -19.57
CA PRO A 497 -14.33 -20.35 -19.54
C PRO A 497 -12.99 -19.60 -19.36
N ARG A 498 -12.94 -18.36 -19.83
CA ARG A 498 -11.75 -17.51 -19.69
C ARG A 498 -11.53 -17.18 -18.20
N PRO A 499 -10.39 -17.54 -17.58
CA PRO A 499 -10.19 -17.39 -16.14
C PRO A 499 -10.49 -15.98 -15.62
N TRP A 500 -10.05 -14.95 -16.36
CA TRP A 500 -10.26 -13.57 -15.95
C TRP A 500 -11.74 -13.17 -15.87
N ARG A 501 -12.59 -13.70 -16.76
CA ARG A 501 -14.04 -13.43 -16.72
C ARG A 501 -14.67 -14.07 -15.49
N VAL A 502 -14.25 -15.29 -15.16
CA VAL A 502 -14.74 -16.03 -13.99
C VAL A 502 -14.38 -15.28 -12.71
N LEU A 503 -13.10 -14.91 -12.56
CA LEU A 503 -12.62 -14.22 -11.37
C LEU A 503 -13.19 -12.81 -11.24
N GLU A 504 -13.36 -12.08 -12.34
CA GLU A 504 -14.04 -10.77 -12.31
C GLU A 504 -15.53 -10.89 -12.00
N GLN A 505 -16.20 -11.92 -12.51
CA GLN A 505 -17.61 -12.15 -12.22
C GLN A 505 -17.82 -12.49 -10.75
N LYS A 506 -16.98 -13.37 -10.16
CA LYS A 506 -17.03 -13.67 -8.71
C LYS A 506 -16.93 -12.40 -7.86
N VAL A 507 -15.99 -11.51 -8.18
CA VAL A 507 -15.88 -10.21 -7.47
C VAL A 507 -17.06 -9.28 -7.76
N ARG A 508 -17.72 -9.41 -8.92
CA ARG A 508 -18.93 -8.63 -9.23
C ARG A 508 -20.18 -9.11 -8.50
N ASP A 509 -20.24 -10.41 -8.22
CA ASP A 509 -21.36 -11.04 -7.54
C ASP A 509 -21.24 -10.87 -6.01
N GLU A 510 -20.04 -10.59 -5.50
CA GLU A 510 -19.81 -10.10 -4.13
C GLU A 510 -20.38 -8.67 -3.92
N GLU A 511 -21.15 -8.44 -2.87
CA GLU A 511 -21.72 -7.12 -2.54
C GLU A 511 -20.63 -6.01 -2.50
N GLY A 512 -20.86 -4.89 -3.20
CA GLY A 512 -19.91 -3.76 -3.29
C GLY A 512 -18.88 -3.85 -4.44
N ALA A 513 -18.85 -4.96 -5.17
CA ALA A 513 -18.22 -5.27 -6.46
C ALA A 513 -17.45 -4.21 -7.28
N ARG A 514 -18.07 -3.06 -7.59
CA ARG A 514 -17.47 -2.04 -8.48
C ARG A 514 -16.54 -1.08 -7.74
N GLU A 515 -16.69 -0.97 -6.43
CA GLU A 515 -15.89 -0.09 -5.60
C GLU A 515 -14.69 -0.88 -5.06
N VAL A 516 -13.47 -0.42 -5.34
CA VAL A 516 -12.29 -0.92 -4.63
C VAL A 516 -12.31 -0.22 -3.27
N PRO A 517 -12.51 -0.91 -2.13
CA PRO A 517 -12.60 -0.21 -0.85
C PRO A 517 -11.31 0.57 -0.58
N GLY A 518 -11.46 1.80 -0.08
CA GLY A 518 -10.38 2.78 0.02
C GLY A 518 -10.15 3.62 -1.25
N TRP A 519 -10.75 3.28 -2.39
CA TRP A 519 -10.69 4.10 -3.61
C TRP A 519 -11.99 4.87 -3.81
N LYS A 520 -11.99 6.15 -3.41
CA LYS A 520 -13.09 7.07 -3.73
C LYS A 520 -13.00 7.55 -5.17
N GLN A 521 -13.68 6.82 -6.06
CA GLN A 521 -13.90 7.28 -7.42
C GLN A 521 -14.92 8.43 -7.37
N GLY A 522 -14.59 9.58 -7.97
CA GLY A 522 -15.61 10.59 -8.27
C GLY A 522 -16.63 9.97 -9.23
N ALA A 523 -17.91 10.30 -9.08
CA ALA A 523 -18.95 9.76 -9.95
C ALA A 523 -18.55 9.98 -11.44
N PRO A 524 -18.50 8.92 -12.26
CA PRO A 524 -18.17 9.06 -13.67
C PRO A 524 -19.29 9.86 -14.35
N GLY A 525 -19.03 11.13 -14.65
CA GLY A 525 -20.00 12.04 -15.26
C GLY A 525 -20.10 13.44 -14.65
N SER A 526 -19.44 13.72 -13.52
CA SER A 526 -19.41 15.10 -12.99
C SER A 526 -18.37 15.95 -13.75
N MET A 527 -18.69 16.26 -15.00
CA MET A 527 -18.34 17.58 -15.54
C MET A 527 -19.10 18.62 -14.71
N MET A 528 -18.43 19.73 -14.47
CA MET A 528 -18.92 20.93 -13.80
C MET A 528 -20.33 21.33 -14.28
N THR A 529 -21.37 21.00 -13.52
CA THR A 529 -22.62 21.76 -13.49
C THR A 529 -23.09 21.82 -12.04
N GLY A 530 -23.22 23.04 -11.53
CA GLY A 530 -23.39 23.33 -10.11
C GLY A 530 -24.66 22.75 -9.48
N GLY A 531 -24.58 22.58 -8.16
CA GLY A 531 -25.72 22.47 -7.26
C GLY A 531 -26.27 21.07 -7.03
N ALA A 532 -25.83 20.42 -5.94
CA ALA A 532 -26.71 19.82 -4.93
C ALA A 532 -25.86 19.13 -3.85
N ILE A 533 -25.99 19.64 -2.63
CA ILE A 533 -25.51 19.05 -1.38
C ILE A 533 -26.52 17.97 -0.97
N GLY A 534 -26.07 16.76 -0.62
CA GLY A 534 -26.89 15.84 0.15
C GLY A 534 -26.56 14.35 0.01
N GLY A 535 -26.43 13.67 1.15
CA GLY A 535 -26.54 12.20 1.21
C GLY A 535 -25.53 11.53 2.15
N GLY A 536 -25.66 11.75 3.46
CA GLY A 536 -25.01 10.88 4.45
C GLY A 536 -25.52 9.44 4.30
N LYS A 537 -24.60 8.47 4.22
CA LYS A 537 -24.92 7.04 4.26
C LYS A 537 -25.50 6.70 5.63
N VAL A 538 -26.83 6.63 5.73
CA VAL A 538 -27.52 5.88 6.78
C VAL A 538 -27.47 4.42 6.36
N VAL A 539 -26.82 3.57 7.16
CA VAL A 539 -26.87 2.11 6.97
C VAL A 539 -28.26 1.65 7.42
N ASN A 540 -29.10 1.28 6.46
CA ASN A 540 -30.42 0.74 6.77
C ASN A 540 -30.26 -0.73 7.20
N LEU A 541 -30.40 -1.01 8.49
CA LEU A 541 -30.35 -2.36 9.08
C LEU A 541 -31.72 -3.05 9.10
N SER A 542 -32.61 -2.75 8.16
CA SER A 542 -33.89 -3.45 8.03
C SER A 542 -33.70 -4.75 7.23
N GLY A 543 -33.30 -5.84 7.90
CA GLY A 543 -33.28 -7.17 7.27
C GLY A 543 -32.47 -8.27 7.95
N LEU A 544 -31.73 -7.99 9.03
CA LEU A 544 -31.00 -9.03 9.76
C LEU A 544 -31.97 -9.93 10.53
N ARG A 545 -32.21 -11.14 10.02
CA ARG A 545 -32.80 -12.23 10.82
C ARG A 545 -31.75 -12.74 11.81
N GLN A 546 -32.16 -12.95 13.06
CA GLN A 546 -31.34 -13.60 14.07
C GLN A 546 -31.09 -15.07 13.70
N ILE A 547 -29.88 -15.54 13.97
CA ILE A 547 -29.47 -16.93 13.77
C ILE A 547 -30.23 -17.81 14.78
N GLY A 548 -31.03 -18.78 14.29
CA GLY A 548 -31.63 -19.83 15.13
C GLY A 548 -33.16 -19.91 15.19
N GLN A 549 -33.88 -19.69 14.09
CA GLN A 549 -35.25 -20.20 13.95
C GLN A 549 -35.36 -21.02 12.65
N ALA A 550 -35.93 -22.22 12.78
CA ALA A 550 -36.13 -23.21 11.73
C ALA A 550 -37.02 -22.71 10.58
#